data_AF-A0A963R295-F1
#
_entry.id   AF-A0A963R295-F1
#
_cell.length_a   1.000
_cell.length_b   1.000
_cell.length_c   1.000
_cell.angle_alpha   90.00
_cell.angle_beta   90.00
_cell.angle_gamma   90.00
#
_symmetry.space_group_name_H-M   'P 1'
#
loop_
_entity.id
_entity.type
_entity.pdbx_description
1 polymer ?
#
loop_
_entity_poly.entity_id
_entity_poly.type
_entity_poly.pdbx_seq_one_letter_code
_entity_poly.pdbx_strand_id
1 'polypeptide(L)' 'FWIGFGDRQGDANLSASGDLAEAAAHLYACLHLAAAAPQPRIAVAPVPDEGIGAAINDRLRRAAA' A
#
# COMPACT_ATOMS: atom_id res chain seq x y z
N PHE A 1 -8.50 -7.88 -1.99
CA PHE A 1 -7.82 -6.90 -2.85
C PHE A 1 -6.37 -6.86 -2.41
N TRP A 2 -5.44 -7.06 -3.33
CA TRP A 2 -4.01 -7.10 -3.04
C TRP A 2 -3.35 -5.83 -3.56
N ILE A 3 -2.73 -5.07 -2.65
CA ILE A 3 -1.93 -3.88 -3.00
C ILE A 3 -0.45 -4.30 -2.99
N GLY A 4 0.19 -4.21 -4.15
CA GLY A 4 1.60 -4.49 -4.35
C GLY A 4 2.55 -3.38 -3.88
N PHE A 5 3.84 -3.73 -3.82
CA PHE A 5 4.98 -2.83 -3.63
C PHE A 5 6.22 -3.45 -4.27
N GLY A 6 6.98 -2.65 -5.03
CA GLY A 6 8.09 -3.10 -5.84
C GLY A 6 7.65 -4.06 -6.95
N ASP A 7 8.40 -5.15 -7.09
CA ASP A 7 8.19 -6.23 -8.08
C ASP A 7 6.94 -7.08 -7.80
N ARG A 8 6.38 -7.00 -6.58
CA ARG A 8 5.17 -7.73 -6.21
C ARG A 8 3.94 -7.04 -6.78
N GLN A 9 3.49 -7.48 -7.93
CA GLN A 9 2.26 -6.98 -8.56
C GLN A 9 1.00 -7.45 -7.83
N GLY A 10 -0.05 -6.63 -7.90
CA GLY A 10 -1.38 -6.91 -7.36
C GLY A 10 -2.47 -6.17 -8.12
N ASP A 11 -3.66 -6.11 -7.54
CA ASP A 11 -4.80 -5.37 -8.09
C ASP A 11 -4.50 -3.86 -8.20
N ALA A 12 -3.64 -3.34 -7.32
CA ALA A 12 -2.98 -2.04 -7.39
C ALA A 12 -1.52 -2.15 -6.91
N ASN A 13 -0.71 -1.09 -7.05
CA ASN A 13 0.67 -1.06 -6.56
C ASN A 13 1.01 0.32 -6.00
N LEU A 14 1.61 0.36 -4.80
CA LEU A 14 2.08 1.60 -4.17
C LEU A 14 3.22 2.23 -4.98
N SER A 15 4.19 1.43 -5.42
CA SER A 15 5.30 1.87 -6.25
C SER A 15 5.90 0.65 -6.93
N ALA A 16 5.81 0.59 -8.26
CA ALA A 16 6.42 -0.52 -9.02
C ALA A 16 7.96 -0.46 -8.99
N SER A 17 8.53 0.72 -8.74
CA SER A 17 9.97 0.92 -8.60
C SER A 17 10.52 0.56 -7.22
N GLY A 18 9.64 0.43 -6.21
CA GLY A 18 10.03 0.24 -4.81
C GLY A 18 10.45 1.54 -4.12
N ASP A 19 10.19 2.70 -4.73
CA ASP A 19 10.48 4.00 -4.15
C ASP A 19 9.46 4.36 -3.05
N LEU A 20 9.96 4.74 -1.88
CA LEU A 20 9.13 5.04 -0.71
C LEU A 20 8.37 6.37 -0.85
N ALA A 21 8.89 7.35 -1.59
CA ALA A 21 8.20 8.61 -1.83
C ALA A 21 7.05 8.43 -2.83
N GLU A 22 7.27 7.67 -3.90
CA GLU A 22 6.22 7.23 -4.83
C GLU A 22 5.13 6.45 -4.08
N ALA A 23 5.53 5.49 -3.23
CA ALA A 23 4.60 4.71 -2.42
C ALA A 23 3.75 5.59 -1.50
N ALA A 24 4.34 6.60 -0.85
CA ALA A 24 3.59 7.55 -0.02
C ALA A 24 2.60 8.38 -0.84
N ALA A 25 2.99 8.81 -2.06
CA ALA A 25 2.13 9.58 -2.94
C ALA A 25 0.91 8.76 -3.43
N HIS A 26 1.08 7.47 -3.70
CA HIS A 26 0.01 6.60 -4.18
C HIS A 26 -0.81 5.91 -3.08
N LEU A 27 -0.39 5.99 -1.81
CA LEU A 27 -1.00 5.26 -0.69
C LEU A 27 -2.52 5.43 -0.61
N TYR A 28 -2.99 6.67 -0.56
CA TYR A 28 -4.43 6.94 -0.44
C TYR A 28 -5.22 6.52 -1.67
N ALA A 29 -4.67 6.70 -2.87
CA ALA A 29 -5.31 6.25 -4.09
C ALA A 29 -5.49 4.72 -4.10
N CYS A 30 -4.45 3.97 -3.72
CA CYS A 30 -4.52 2.51 -3.62
C CYS A 30 -5.52 2.05 -2.55
N LEU A 31 -5.55 2.70 -1.38
CA LEU A 31 -6.52 2.38 -0.33
C LEU A 31 -7.96 2.67 -0.76
N HIS A 32 -8.20 3.75 -1.48
CA HIS A 32 -9.54 4.05 -2.03
C HIS A 32 -9.98 3.02 -3.06
N LEU A 33 -9.08 2.60 -3.96
CA LEU A 33 -9.38 1.52 -4.91
C LEU A 33 -9.73 0.23 -4.17
N ALA A 34 -8.95 -0.13 -3.16
CA ALA A 34 -9.17 -1.33 -2.37
C ALA A 34 -10.48 -1.29 -1.56
N ALA A 35 -10.85 -0.13 -1.02
CA ALA A 35 -12.10 0.06 -0.29
C ALA A 35 -13.35 0.01 -1.18
N ALA A 36 -13.23 0.40 -2.45
CA ALA A 36 -14.30 0.30 -3.43
C ALA A 36 -14.44 -1.10 -4.06
N ALA A 37 -13.50 -1.99 -3.78
CA ALA A 37 -13.43 -3.29 -4.43
C ALA A 37 -14.33 -4.33 -3.73
N PRO A 38 -14.84 -5.33 -4.47
CA PRO A 38 -15.78 -6.30 -3.92
C PRO A 38 -15.15 -7.30 -2.92
N GLN A 39 -13.82 -7.33 -2.81
CA GLN A 39 -13.14 -8.28 -1.93
C GLN A 39 -13.34 -7.90 -0.46
N PRO A 40 -13.68 -8.86 0.41
CA PRO A 40 -14.00 -8.60 1.82
C PRO A 40 -12.79 -8.24 2.67
N ARG A 41 -11.57 -8.38 2.14
CA ARG A 41 -10.32 -8.09 2.84
C ARG A 41 -9.30 -7.47 1.90
N ILE A 42 -8.49 -6.58 2.46
CA ILE A 42 -7.36 -5.93 1.80
C ILE A 42 -6.08 -6.51 2.40
N ALA A 43 -5.13 -6.86 1.56
CA ALA A 43 -3.78 -7.24 1.95
C ALA A 43 -2.78 -6.38 1.20
N VAL A 44 -1.69 -6.01 1.86
CA VAL A 44 -0.67 -5.09 1.31
C VAL A 44 0.69 -5.76 1.37
N ALA A 45 1.48 -5.61 0.31
CA ALA A 45 2.85 -6.05 0.27
C ALA A 45 3.68 -5.38 1.39
N PRO A 46 4.59 -6.11 2.04
CA PRO A 46 5.53 -5.53 2.99
C PRO A 46 6.26 -4.32 2.41
N VAL A 47 6.18 -3.20 3.11
CA VAL A 47 6.92 -1.96 2.83
C VAL A 47 8.03 -1.85 3.87
N PRO A 48 9.27 -1.49 3.47
CA PRO A 48 10.38 -1.27 4.42
C PRO A 48 9.98 -0.34 5.57
N ASP A 49 10.47 -0.59 6.79
CA ASP A 49 10.03 0.11 8.00
C ASP A 49 11.04 1.18 8.45
N GLU A 50 11.58 1.90 7.47
CA GLU A 50 12.54 2.98 7.66
C GLU A 50 12.09 4.28 6.98
N GLY A 51 12.47 5.43 7.54
CA GLY A 51 12.16 6.74 6.97
C GLY A 51 10.67 6.92 6.62
N ILE A 52 10.37 7.19 5.35
CA ILE A 52 9.00 7.33 4.84
C ILE A 52 8.21 6.03 4.99
N GLY A 53 8.86 4.87 4.85
CA GLY A 53 8.24 3.55 4.96
C GLY A 53 7.62 3.29 6.33
N ALA A 54 8.28 3.71 7.41
CA ALA A 54 7.71 3.64 8.77
C ALA A 54 6.40 4.44 8.91
N ALA A 55 6.33 5.61 8.26
CA ALA A 55 5.13 6.44 8.24
C ALA A 55 4.00 5.80 7.42
N ILE A 56 4.33 5.15 6.30
CA ILE A 56 3.38 4.36 5.49
C ILE A 56 2.81 3.21 6.32
N ASN A 57 3.67 2.43 6.97
CA ASN A 57 3.26 1.29 7.79
C ASN A 57 2.36 1.70 8.97
N ASP A 58 2.64 2.84 9.62
CA ASP A 58 1.74 3.40 10.64
C ASP A 58 0.35 3.71 10.08
N ARG A 59 0.27 4.33 8.90
CA ARG A 59 -1.01 4.65 8.25
C ARG A 59 -1.77 3.39 7.83
N LEU A 60 -1.07 2.39 7.31
CA LEU A 60 -1.66 1.09 6.96
C LEU A 60 -2.22 0.37 8.21
N ARG A 61 -1.49 0.38 9.32
CA ARG A 61 -1.96 -0.20 10.59
C ARG A 61 -3.20 0.52 11.11
N ARG A 62 -3.27 1.84 11.01
CA ARG A 62 -4.46 2.62 11.40
C ARG A 62 -5.66 2.35 10.50
N ALA A 63 -5.43 2.16 9.20
CA ALA A 63 -6.50 1.83 8.25
C ALA A 63 -7.04 0.39 8.44
N ALA A 64 -6.30 -0.47 9.14
CA ALA A 64 -6.67 -1.86 9.41
C ALA A 64 -7.36 -2.08 10.77
N ALA A 65 -7.42 -1.05 11.63
CA ALA A 65 -8.10 -1.08 12.92
C ALA A 65 -9.60 -0.80 12.78
#